data_AF-R9J329-F1
#
_entry.id   AF-R9J329-F1
#
_cell.length_a   1.000
_cell.length_b   1.000
_cell.length_c   1.000
_cell.angle_alpha   90.00
_cell.angle_beta   90.00
_cell.angle_gamma   90.00
#
_symmetry.space_group_name_H-M   'P 1'
#
loop_
_entity.id
_entity.type
_entity.pdbx_description
1 polymer ?
#
loop_
_entity_poly.entity_id
_entity_poly.type
_entity_poly.pdbx_seq_one_letter_code
_entity_poly.pdbx_strand_id
1 'polypeptide(L)'
;MEIHFQSRWFERCIKTYLGVSGRALTEEDVQDIKYLYVSTTDGYFLGFGKEELPPDFVFSDAGDEWDCCCLSDTGSYHGVEDFIQVREWEGVRTLEIKRAFLEAENQRPDVRAMEAFERSVQIFEPVEEDFEGLVRNEETYDYGILTPEDFAGLPNLEAVRLMSCETEIHSLAFLNALPRLRVLEIGQVCLHTLEGLDRLIGLEKLCIWSN
;
A
#
# COMPACT_ATOMS: atom_id res chain seq x y z
N MET A 1 -8.53 14.83 -17.90
CA MET A 1 -9.63 15.42 -17.10
C MET A 1 -9.05 15.97 -15.80
N GLU A 2 -9.68 16.95 -15.14
CA GLU A 2 -9.27 17.34 -13.78
C GLU A 2 -9.61 16.22 -12.79
N ILE A 3 -8.76 16.03 -11.79
CA ILE A 3 -8.96 15.04 -10.72
C ILE A 3 -8.99 15.73 -9.37
N HIS A 4 -9.80 15.17 -8.47
CA HIS A 4 -9.89 15.57 -7.08
C HIS A 4 -9.87 14.33 -6.20
N PHE A 5 -9.07 14.39 -5.14
CA PHE A 5 -9.06 13.34 -4.12
C PHE A 5 -9.90 13.77 -2.92
N GLN A 6 -10.44 12.80 -2.20
CA GLN A 6 -11.25 13.04 -1.00
C GLN A 6 -10.37 13.51 0.16
N SER A 7 -9.20 12.90 0.32
CA SER A 7 -8.17 13.30 1.27
C SER A 7 -7.42 14.53 0.77
N ARG A 8 -7.56 15.63 1.53
CA ARG A 8 -6.77 16.85 1.29
C ARG A 8 -5.27 16.60 1.47
N TRP A 9 -4.90 15.78 2.45
CA TRP A 9 -3.51 15.40 2.70
C TRP A 9 -2.92 14.68 1.49
N PHE A 10 -3.62 13.64 0.99
CA PHE A 10 -3.21 12.87 -0.17
C PHE A 10 -3.07 13.75 -1.42
N GLU A 11 -4.07 14.61 -1.70
CA GLU A 11 -4.01 15.54 -2.83
C GLU A 11 -2.82 16.52 -2.72
N ARG A 12 -2.61 17.09 -1.52
CA ARG A 12 -1.49 18.01 -1.25
C ARG A 12 -0.15 17.34 -1.48
N CYS A 13 0.03 16.12 -0.99
CA CYS A 13 1.26 15.36 -1.15
C CYS A 13 1.54 15.07 -2.62
N ILE A 14 0.56 14.61 -3.40
CA ILE A 14 0.71 14.38 -4.85
C ILE A 14 1.06 15.67 -5.57
N LYS A 15 0.34 16.77 -5.31
CA LYS A 15 0.63 18.07 -5.92
C LYS A 15 2.05 18.54 -5.63
N THR A 16 2.51 18.34 -4.41
CA THR A 16 3.87 18.71 -3.98
C THR A 16 4.91 17.83 -4.67
N TYR A 17 4.70 16.51 -4.67
CA TYR A 17 5.57 15.53 -5.32
C TYR A 17 5.75 15.82 -6.83
N LEU A 18 4.66 16.16 -7.51
CA LEU A 18 4.67 16.46 -8.94
C LEU A 18 5.08 17.91 -9.26
N GLY A 19 5.22 18.78 -8.24
CA GLY A 19 5.59 20.19 -8.43
C GLY A 19 4.49 21.05 -9.06
N VAL A 20 3.21 20.70 -8.84
CA VAL A 20 2.04 21.33 -9.49
C VAL A 20 1.08 22.00 -8.50
N SER A 21 1.54 22.34 -7.29
CA SER A 21 0.72 22.92 -6.20
C SER A 21 -0.06 24.19 -6.58
N GLY A 22 0.31 24.90 -7.64
CA GLY A 22 -0.37 26.10 -8.12
C GLY A 22 -1.57 25.86 -9.07
N ARG A 23 -1.90 24.61 -9.40
CA ARG A 23 -3.01 24.27 -10.31
C ARG A 23 -3.76 23.01 -9.88
N ALA A 24 -4.89 22.75 -10.53
CA ALA A 24 -5.60 21.48 -10.40
C ALA A 24 -4.74 20.32 -10.93
N LEU A 25 -4.89 19.15 -10.31
CA LEU A 25 -4.33 17.92 -10.83
C LEU A 25 -5.15 17.45 -12.03
N THR A 26 -4.48 16.78 -12.94
CA THR A 26 -5.11 16.13 -14.08
C THR A 26 -4.76 14.64 -14.10
N GLU A 27 -5.55 13.85 -14.81
CA GLU A 27 -5.28 12.42 -15.00
C GLU A 27 -3.89 12.17 -15.60
N GLU A 28 -3.38 13.07 -16.45
CA GLU A 28 -2.06 12.95 -17.08
C GLU A 28 -0.95 13.08 -16.05
N ASP A 29 -1.11 13.96 -15.06
CA ASP A 29 -0.08 14.22 -14.05
C ASP A 29 0.23 13.00 -13.19
N VAL A 30 -0.80 12.21 -12.87
CA VAL A 30 -0.70 11.05 -11.99
C VAL A 30 -0.32 9.76 -12.72
N GLN A 31 -0.24 9.78 -14.06
CA GLN A 31 0.13 8.59 -14.85
C GLN A 31 1.53 8.08 -14.52
N ASP A 32 2.45 8.96 -14.13
CA ASP A 32 3.83 8.59 -13.88
C ASP A 32 4.04 8.00 -12.47
N ILE A 33 3.05 8.09 -11.57
CA ILE A 33 3.16 7.55 -10.22
C ILE A 33 2.99 6.03 -10.28
N LYS A 34 4.04 5.31 -9.90
CA LYS A 34 4.11 3.84 -9.94
C LYS A 34 4.20 3.19 -8.56
N TYR A 35 4.53 3.98 -7.54
CA TYR A 35 4.71 3.47 -6.19
C TYR A 35 4.02 4.36 -5.17
N LEU A 36 3.38 3.70 -4.21
CA LEU A 36 2.73 4.31 -3.07
C LEU A 36 3.17 3.59 -1.78
N TYR A 37 3.69 4.36 -0.84
CA TYR A 37 3.93 3.97 0.54
C TYR A 37 2.92 4.65 1.45
N VAL A 38 2.35 3.91 2.39
CA VAL A 38 1.37 4.40 3.34
C VAL A 38 1.74 3.87 4.72
N SER A 39 1.78 4.76 5.70
CA SER A 39 1.80 4.43 7.13
C SER A 39 0.91 5.40 7.87
N THR A 40 0.19 4.93 8.89
CA THR A 40 -0.78 5.79 9.59
C THR A 40 -0.86 5.59 11.11
N THR A 41 -0.58 4.39 11.63
CA THR A 41 -0.70 4.07 13.07
C THR A 41 0.56 4.46 13.85
N ASP A 42 1.76 4.09 13.37
CA ASP A 42 3.04 4.47 14.00
C ASP A 42 3.59 5.82 13.52
N GLY A 43 2.75 6.56 12.78
CA GLY A 43 3.08 7.83 12.16
C GLY A 43 2.45 7.92 10.77
N TYR A 44 1.98 9.12 10.43
CA TYR A 44 1.36 9.40 9.13
C TYR A 44 2.43 9.71 8.09
N PHE A 45 2.61 8.80 7.14
CA PHE A 45 3.55 8.96 6.04
C PHE A 45 2.90 8.55 4.72
N LEU A 46 3.06 9.38 3.70
CA LEU A 46 2.79 9.03 2.31
C LEU A 46 4.08 9.13 1.51
N GLY A 47 4.47 8.05 0.84
CA GLY A 47 5.62 8.05 -0.05
C GLY A 47 5.20 7.80 -1.49
N PHE A 48 5.81 8.53 -2.43
CA PHE A 48 5.53 8.39 -3.86
C PHE A 48 6.82 8.16 -4.66
N GLY A 49 6.72 7.33 -5.70
CA GLY A 49 7.80 7.03 -6.63
C GLY A 49 7.29 6.92 -8.08
N LYS A 50 8.11 7.34 -9.04
CA LYS A 50 7.80 7.32 -10.48
C LYS A 50 8.83 6.62 -11.36
N GLU A 51 10.00 6.33 -10.80
CA GLU A 51 11.05 5.61 -11.51
C GLU A 51 10.61 4.18 -11.82
N GLU A 52 11.30 3.53 -12.75
CA GLU A 52 11.07 2.12 -13.04
C GLU A 52 11.37 1.29 -11.80
N LEU A 53 10.39 0.51 -11.35
CA LEU A 53 10.56 -0.39 -10.23
C LEU A 53 11.53 -1.51 -10.64
N PRO A 54 12.45 -1.94 -9.78
CA PRO A 54 13.33 -3.06 -10.10
C PRO A 54 12.53 -4.35 -10.33
N PRO A 55 13.10 -5.31 -11.09
CA PRO A 55 12.50 -6.62 -11.27
C PRO A 55 12.31 -7.35 -9.93
N ASP A 56 13.36 -7.37 -9.10
CA ASP A 56 13.31 -7.87 -7.74
C ASP A 56 12.98 -6.72 -6.79
N PHE A 57 11.69 -6.54 -6.51
CA PHE A 57 11.23 -5.48 -5.63
C PHE A 57 11.36 -5.91 -4.17
N VAL A 58 12.52 -5.62 -3.58
CA VAL A 58 12.80 -5.86 -2.16
C VAL A 58 13.47 -4.63 -1.59
N PHE A 59 12.78 -3.91 -0.70
CA PHE A 59 13.34 -2.74 -0.03
C PHE A 59 14.58 -3.12 0.80
N SER A 60 15.55 -2.22 0.87
CA SER A 60 16.71 -2.33 1.75
C SER A 60 16.36 -2.14 3.22
N ASP A 61 15.22 -1.50 3.50
CA ASP A 61 14.61 -1.38 4.83
C ASP A 61 13.63 -2.52 5.17
N ALA A 62 13.54 -3.52 4.30
CA ALA A 62 12.84 -4.76 4.57
C ALA A 62 13.39 -5.39 5.87
N GLY A 63 12.53 -5.48 6.88
CA GLY A 63 12.82 -6.19 8.13
C GLY A 63 12.99 -7.69 7.92
N ASP A 64 13.27 -8.43 8.99
CA ASP A 64 13.37 -9.89 8.93
C ASP A 64 12.04 -10.57 8.57
N GLU A 65 10.93 -9.86 8.68
CA GLU A 65 9.63 -10.29 8.18
C GLU A 65 9.66 -10.56 6.68
N TRP A 66 10.41 -9.79 5.88
CA TRP A 66 10.50 -10.04 4.45
C TRP A 66 11.12 -11.40 4.10
N ASP A 67 12.02 -11.91 4.95
CA ASP A 67 12.63 -13.22 4.77
C ASP A 67 11.66 -14.39 5.06
N CYS A 68 10.56 -14.13 5.76
CA CYS A 68 9.68 -15.19 6.26
C CYS A 68 8.17 -14.94 6.10
N CYS A 69 7.77 -13.81 5.54
CA CYS A 69 6.37 -13.38 5.38
C CYS A 69 6.03 -12.95 3.94
N CYS A 70 6.83 -13.39 2.96
CA CYS A 70 6.62 -13.07 1.55
C CYS A 70 6.40 -14.31 0.68
N LEU A 71 5.59 -14.13 -0.36
CA LEU A 71 5.27 -15.13 -1.37
C LEU A 71 5.44 -14.53 -2.76
N SER A 72 6.16 -15.22 -3.64
CA SER A 72 6.27 -14.85 -5.04
C SER A 72 5.24 -15.60 -5.90
N ASP A 73 4.89 -15.02 -7.05
CA ASP A 73 3.99 -15.59 -8.05
C ASP A 73 2.67 -16.12 -7.46
N THR A 74 1.86 -15.21 -6.91
CA THR A 74 0.54 -15.57 -6.37
C THR A 74 -0.45 -15.96 -7.48
N GLY A 75 -0.10 -15.76 -8.76
CA GLY A 75 -0.85 -16.24 -9.91
C GLY A 75 -0.82 -17.77 -10.08
N SER A 76 0.10 -18.46 -9.41
CA SER A 76 0.18 -19.92 -9.40
C SER A 76 -0.92 -20.60 -8.57
N TYR A 77 -1.67 -19.85 -7.77
CA TYR A 77 -2.74 -20.35 -6.91
C TYR A 77 -4.12 -20.22 -7.56
N HIS A 78 -5.07 -21.06 -7.16
CA HIS A 78 -6.43 -21.05 -7.73
C HIS A 78 -7.34 -20.07 -7.00
N GLY A 79 -7.17 -19.96 -5.68
CA GLY A 79 -7.93 -19.08 -4.80
C GLY A 79 -7.05 -18.45 -3.75
N VAL A 80 -7.49 -17.31 -3.20
CA VAL A 80 -6.79 -16.61 -2.13
C VAL A 80 -6.69 -17.50 -0.90
N GLU A 81 -7.75 -18.25 -0.62
CA GLU A 81 -7.85 -19.20 0.47
C GLU A 81 -6.83 -20.34 0.37
N ASP A 82 -6.15 -20.52 -0.77
CA ASP A 82 -5.09 -21.51 -0.90
C ASP A 82 -3.88 -21.11 -0.05
N PHE A 83 -3.49 -19.84 -0.09
CA PHE A 83 -2.25 -19.32 0.51
C PHE A 83 -2.46 -18.30 1.64
N ILE A 84 -3.63 -17.68 1.75
CA ILE A 84 -3.98 -16.77 2.83
C ILE A 84 -4.83 -17.46 3.90
N GLN A 85 -4.48 -17.18 5.15
CA GLN A 85 -5.31 -17.44 6.32
C GLN A 85 -5.89 -16.11 6.80
N VAL A 86 -7.21 -16.06 6.94
CA VAL A 86 -7.92 -14.93 7.57
C VAL A 86 -8.18 -15.28 9.02
N ARG A 87 -7.80 -14.40 9.95
CA ARG A 87 -8.18 -14.49 11.36
C ARG A 87 -9.19 -13.41 11.66
N GLU A 88 -10.24 -13.75 12.40
CA GLU A 88 -11.30 -12.81 12.77
C GLU A 88 -11.41 -12.72 14.29
N TRP A 89 -11.40 -11.50 14.82
CA TRP A 89 -11.60 -11.20 16.22
C TRP A 89 -12.44 -9.92 16.36
N GLU A 90 -13.56 -9.99 17.08
CA GLU A 90 -14.45 -8.85 17.34
C GLU A 90 -14.88 -8.08 16.07
N GLY A 91 -15.04 -8.78 14.94
CA GLY A 91 -15.44 -8.18 13.66
C GLY A 91 -14.30 -7.57 12.83
N VAL A 92 -13.09 -7.57 13.38
CA VAL A 92 -11.85 -7.20 12.69
C VAL A 92 -11.19 -8.45 12.11
N ARG A 93 -10.65 -8.33 10.90
CA ARG A 93 -9.98 -9.40 10.17
C ARG A 93 -8.53 -9.03 9.89
N THR A 94 -7.63 -9.94 10.23
CA THR A 94 -6.21 -9.87 9.86
C THR A 94 -5.88 -10.97 8.85
N LEU A 95 -4.84 -10.72 8.05
CA LEU A 95 -4.38 -11.61 7.01
C LEU A 95 -3.01 -12.17 7.39
N GLU A 96 -2.81 -13.45 7.13
CA GLU A 96 -1.51 -14.11 7.27
C GLU A 96 -1.26 -15.03 6.07
N ILE A 97 -0.05 -15.06 5.53
CA ILE A 97 0.33 -16.11 4.59
C ILE A 97 0.51 -17.41 5.36
N LYS A 98 -0.07 -18.51 4.85
CA LYS A 98 0.05 -19.82 5.50
C LYS A 98 1.50 -20.27 5.54
N ARG A 99 1.98 -20.60 6.73
CA ARG A 99 3.39 -20.95 7.01
C ARG A 99 4.00 -22.01 6.09
N ALA A 100 3.19 -22.95 5.60
CA ALA A 100 3.65 -24.02 4.70
C ALA A 100 4.26 -23.52 3.37
N PHE A 101 3.93 -22.30 2.93
CA PHE A 101 4.46 -21.72 1.69
C PHE A 101 5.71 -20.87 1.90
N LEU A 102 5.89 -20.32 3.10
CA LEU A 102 6.98 -19.39 3.42
C LEU A 102 8.35 -20.09 3.49
N GLU A 103 8.38 -21.37 3.84
CA GLU A 103 9.62 -22.15 3.95
C GLU A 103 10.33 -22.39 2.60
N ALA A 104 9.64 -22.21 1.47
CA ALA A 104 10.14 -22.50 0.13
C ALA A 104 10.81 -21.30 -0.58
N GLU A 105 10.57 -20.08 -0.11
CA GLU A 105 10.92 -18.81 -0.80
C GLU A 105 12.31 -18.25 -0.45
N ASN A 106 13.10 -18.95 0.37
CA ASN A 106 14.28 -18.41 1.06
C ASN A 106 15.50 -18.17 0.13
N GLN A 107 15.41 -17.16 -0.74
CA GLN A 107 16.50 -16.63 -1.55
C GLN A 107 16.76 -15.17 -1.18
N ARG A 108 18.04 -14.83 -0.91
CA ARG A 108 18.43 -13.45 -0.63
C ARG A 108 18.38 -12.61 -1.92
N PRO A 109 17.58 -11.54 -1.97
CA PRO A 109 17.43 -10.69 -3.15
C PRO A 109 18.63 -9.76 -3.34
N ASP A 110 18.88 -9.32 -4.59
CA ASP A 110 19.90 -8.31 -4.90
C ASP A 110 19.35 -6.89 -4.67
N VAL A 111 19.53 -6.38 -3.44
CA VAL A 111 19.05 -5.06 -3.02
C VAL A 111 19.72 -3.89 -3.75
N ARG A 112 20.81 -4.11 -4.51
CA ARG A 112 21.50 -3.02 -5.24
C ARG A 112 20.65 -2.41 -6.33
N ALA A 113 19.73 -3.18 -6.92
CA ALA A 113 18.77 -2.66 -7.89
C ALA A 113 17.74 -1.74 -7.23
N MET A 114 17.50 -1.89 -5.92
CA MET A 114 16.49 -1.16 -5.17
C MET A 114 17.00 0.18 -4.61
N GLU A 115 18.28 0.27 -4.21
CA GLU A 115 18.84 1.49 -3.60
C GLU A 115 18.62 2.76 -4.46
N ALA A 116 18.70 2.63 -5.79
CA ALA A 116 18.48 3.75 -6.70
C ALA A 116 17.01 4.19 -6.72
N PHE A 117 16.10 3.22 -6.73
CA PHE A 117 14.66 3.45 -6.68
C PHE A 117 14.26 4.10 -5.34
N GLU A 118 14.76 3.60 -4.22
CA GLU A 118 14.47 4.14 -2.88
C GLU A 118 14.86 5.59 -2.74
N ARG A 119 16.04 5.97 -3.26
CA ARG A 119 16.48 7.37 -3.25
C ARG A 119 15.59 8.30 -4.07
N SER A 120 14.79 7.75 -4.99
CA SER A 120 13.82 8.51 -5.77
C SER A 120 12.48 8.71 -5.06
N VAL A 121 12.19 7.90 -4.04
CA VAL A 121 10.95 7.98 -3.27
C VAL A 121 10.96 9.26 -2.42
N GLN A 122 9.88 10.02 -2.49
CA GLN A 122 9.67 11.18 -1.61
C GLN A 122 8.57 10.88 -0.61
N ILE A 123 8.90 11.03 0.67
CA ILE A 123 8.00 10.81 1.80
C ILE A 123 7.50 12.14 2.33
N PHE A 124 6.21 12.19 2.65
CA PHE A 124 5.52 13.35 3.17
C PHE A 124 4.79 13.00 4.46
N GLU A 125 4.89 13.90 5.43
CA GLU A 125 4.11 13.89 6.66
C GLU A 125 2.93 14.88 6.53
N PRO A 126 1.85 14.69 7.31
CA PRO A 126 0.78 15.67 7.37
C PRO A 126 1.23 16.92 8.12
N VAL A 127 0.56 18.03 7.85
CA VAL A 127 0.66 19.28 8.62
C VAL A 127 -0.65 19.52 9.38
N GLU A 128 -0.65 20.45 10.34
CA GLU A 128 -1.82 20.73 11.18
C GLU A 128 -3.08 21.03 10.36
N GLU A 129 -2.92 21.76 9.26
CA GLU A 129 -4.01 22.13 8.35
C GLU A 129 -4.66 20.93 7.65
N ASP A 130 -3.94 19.82 7.48
CA ASP A 130 -4.51 18.62 6.87
C ASP A 130 -5.61 18.01 7.76
N PHE A 131 -5.49 18.17 9.09
CA PHE A 131 -6.45 17.69 10.09
C PHE A 131 -7.61 18.64 10.34
N GLU A 132 -7.61 19.85 9.79
CA GLU A 132 -8.61 20.87 10.13
C GLU A 132 -10.04 20.43 9.79
N GLY A 133 -10.93 20.37 10.78
CA GLY A 133 -12.32 19.97 10.58
C GLY A 133 -12.55 18.46 10.50
N LEU A 134 -11.50 17.66 10.60
CA LEU A 134 -11.60 16.21 10.74
C LEU A 134 -11.99 15.84 12.19
N VAL A 135 -12.77 14.78 12.32
CA VAL A 135 -13.23 14.27 13.62
C VAL A 135 -12.87 12.80 13.70
N ARG A 136 -12.12 12.43 14.74
CA ARG A 136 -11.71 11.05 14.96
C ARG A 136 -12.93 10.15 15.19
N ASN A 137 -13.01 9.05 14.45
CA ASN A 137 -13.94 7.98 14.71
C ASN A 137 -13.59 7.29 16.05
N GLU A 138 -14.56 7.12 16.94
CA GLU A 138 -14.31 6.53 18.27
C GLU A 138 -14.11 5.00 18.23
N GLU A 139 -14.61 4.32 17.20
CA GLU A 139 -14.50 2.88 17.04
C GLU A 139 -13.18 2.49 16.37
N THR A 140 -12.82 3.18 15.29
CA THR A 140 -11.64 2.85 14.49
C THR A 140 -10.40 3.69 14.81
N TYR A 141 -10.57 4.78 15.56
CA TYR A 141 -9.56 5.81 15.79
C TYR A 141 -9.08 6.52 14.51
N ASP A 142 -9.74 6.28 13.38
CA ASP A 142 -9.49 6.93 12.10
C ASP A 142 -9.84 8.43 12.19
N TYR A 143 -8.91 9.31 11.80
CA TYR A 143 -9.19 10.74 11.67
C TYR A 143 -9.91 11.08 10.36
N GLY A 144 -9.95 10.19 9.38
CA GLY A 144 -10.40 10.45 8.01
C GLY A 144 -9.41 11.32 7.24
N ILE A 145 -8.16 11.39 7.70
CA ILE A 145 -7.11 12.17 7.01
C ILE A 145 -6.68 11.51 5.71
N LEU A 146 -6.84 10.18 5.62
CA LEU A 146 -6.58 9.37 4.44
C LEU A 146 -7.87 8.68 4.01
N THR A 147 -8.09 8.58 2.70
CA THR A 147 -9.22 7.85 2.13
C THR A 147 -8.68 6.80 1.16
N PRO A 148 -8.72 5.50 1.49
CA PRO A 148 -8.07 4.45 0.67
C PRO A 148 -8.58 4.40 -0.77
N GLU A 149 -9.82 4.81 -1.00
CA GLU A 149 -10.42 4.91 -2.34
C GLU A 149 -9.69 5.91 -3.24
N ASP A 150 -8.99 6.90 -2.67
CA ASP A 150 -8.17 7.83 -3.44
C ASP A 150 -7.01 7.14 -4.17
N PHE A 151 -6.56 5.98 -3.69
CA PHE A 151 -5.52 5.20 -4.38
C PHE A 151 -5.96 4.77 -5.78
N ALA A 152 -7.27 4.59 -6.00
CA ALA A 152 -7.83 4.29 -7.31
C ALA A 152 -7.59 5.39 -8.35
N GLY A 153 -7.30 6.63 -7.92
CA GLY A 153 -6.94 7.73 -8.82
C GLY A 153 -5.49 7.68 -9.31
N LEU A 154 -4.71 6.66 -8.93
CA LEU A 154 -3.35 6.41 -9.39
C LEU A 154 -3.31 5.13 -10.27
N PRO A 155 -3.74 5.20 -11.55
CA PRO A 155 -4.06 4.01 -12.35
C PRO A 155 -2.84 3.17 -12.76
N ASN A 156 -1.62 3.72 -12.62
CA ASN A 156 -0.37 3.06 -13.00
C ASN A 156 0.45 2.61 -11.80
N LEU A 157 -0.13 2.54 -10.60
CA LEU A 157 0.54 1.92 -9.46
C LEU A 157 0.92 0.47 -9.79
N GLU A 158 2.21 0.18 -9.63
CA GLU A 158 2.81 -1.13 -9.79
C GLU A 158 3.15 -1.74 -8.42
N ALA A 159 3.46 -0.92 -7.42
CA ALA A 159 3.69 -1.36 -6.05
C ALA A 159 3.00 -0.49 -5.01
N VAL A 160 2.41 -1.14 -4.01
CA VAL A 160 1.80 -0.51 -2.84
C VAL A 160 2.37 -1.12 -1.58
N ARG A 161 2.82 -0.29 -0.64
CA ARG A 161 3.22 -0.69 0.71
C ARG A 161 2.28 -0.04 1.72
N LEU A 162 1.61 -0.86 2.52
CA LEU A 162 0.81 -0.45 3.66
C LEU A 162 1.52 -0.91 4.91
N MET A 163 1.97 0.02 5.75
CA MET A 163 2.82 -0.26 6.92
C MET A 163 2.19 0.36 8.16
N SER A 164 1.79 -0.44 9.13
CA SER A 164 1.09 0.04 10.33
C SER A 164 -0.12 0.89 9.94
N CYS A 165 -1.09 0.26 9.28
CA CYS A 165 -2.26 0.89 8.66
C CYS A 165 -3.59 0.46 9.32
N GLU A 166 -3.54 0.07 10.59
CA GLU A 166 -4.65 -0.52 11.33
C GLU A 166 -5.84 0.44 11.50
N THR A 167 -5.56 1.74 11.52
CA THR A 167 -6.53 2.79 11.82
C THR A 167 -7.25 3.35 10.59
N GLU A 168 -6.67 3.32 9.39
CA GLU A 168 -7.21 3.99 8.19
C GLU A 168 -7.59 2.99 7.08
N ILE A 169 -6.99 1.79 7.07
CA ILE A 169 -7.24 0.80 6.01
C ILE A 169 -8.09 -0.34 6.56
N HIS A 170 -9.40 -0.27 6.30
CA HIS A 170 -10.38 -1.27 6.73
C HIS A 170 -10.91 -2.17 5.59
N SER A 171 -10.46 -1.93 4.37
CA SER A 171 -10.83 -2.69 3.17
C SER A 171 -9.69 -2.63 2.16
N LEU A 172 -9.57 -3.68 1.35
CA LEU A 172 -8.66 -3.71 0.20
C LEU A 172 -9.40 -3.47 -1.12
N ALA A 173 -10.64 -2.98 -1.08
CA ALA A 173 -11.47 -2.78 -2.26
C ALA A 173 -10.83 -1.87 -3.33
N PHE A 174 -9.98 -0.92 -2.92
CA PHE A 174 -9.25 -0.04 -3.84
C PHE A 174 -8.35 -0.80 -4.81
N LEU A 175 -7.90 -2.01 -4.46
CA LEU A 175 -7.09 -2.86 -5.34
C LEU A 175 -7.80 -3.20 -6.65
N ASN A 176 -9.14 -3.19 -6.67
CA ASN A 176 -9.93 -3.43 -7.88
C ASN A 176 -9.69 -2.39 -8.99
N ALA A 177 -9.19 -1.21 -8.63
CA ALA A 177 -8.89 -0.13 -9.55
C ALA A 177 -7.41 -0.08 -9.99
N LEU A 178 -6.58 -1.02 -9.53
CA LEU A 178 -5.13 -1.03 -9.76
C LEU A 178 -4.72 -2.19 -10.69
N PRO A 179 -5.00 -2.12 -12.00
CA PRO A 179 -4.78 -3.24 -12.92
C PRO A 179 -3.30 -3.53 -13.21
N ARG A 180 -2.39 -2.64 -12.81
CA ARG A 180 -0.94 -2.79 -12.98
C ARG A 180 -0.22 -3.21 -11.70
N LEU A 181 -0.94 -3.36 -10.60
CA LEU A 181 -0.34 -3.74 -9.34
C LEU A 181 0.28 -5.13 -9.48
N ARG A 182 1.58 -5.21 -9.21
CA ARG A 182 2.38 -6.44 -9.26
C ARG A 182 3.04 -6.75 -7.92
N VAL A 183 3.24 -5.74 -7.07
CA VAL A 183 3.78 -5.92 -5.72
C VAL A 183 2.85 -5.30 -4.69
N LEU A 184 2.52 -6.07 -3.65
CA LEU A 184 1.77 -5.59 -2.51
C LEU A 184 2.42 -6.03 -1.22
N GLU A 185 2.57 -5.07 -0.32
CA GLU A 185 3.11 -5.29 1.01
C GLU A 185 2.10 -4.77 2.04
N ILE A 186 1.76 -5.62 3.00
CA ILE A 186 0.78 -5.36 4.03
C ILE A 186 1.40 -5.69 5.39
N GLY A 187 1.93 -4.68 6.05
CA GLY A 187 2.29 -4.71 7.46
C GLY A 187 1.16 -4.15 8.31
N GLN A 188 0.50 -5.01 9.10
CA GLN A 188 -0.55 -4.66 10.06
C GLN A 188 -1.71 -3.81 9.49
N VAL A 189 -2.79 -4.50 9.11
CA VAL A 189 -4.07 -3.89 8.73
C VAL A 189 -5.21 -4.55 9.50
N CYS A 190 -6.27 -3.78 9.76
CA CYS A 190 -7.46 -4.23 10.47
C CYS A 190 -8.68 -4.12 9.56
N LEU A 191 -8.97 -5.20 8.82
CA LEU A 191 -10.01 -5.20 7.80
C LEU A 191 -11.40 -5.50 8.39
N HIS A 192 -12.40 -4.71 8.02
CA HIS A 192 -13.81 -4.94 8.39
C HIS A 192 -14.59 -5.70 7.31
N THR A 193 -13.98 -5.90 6.15
CA THR A 193 -14.55 -6.56 4.97
C THR A 193 -13.43 -7.31 4.23
N LEU A 194 -13.81 -8.30 3.42
CA LEU A 194 -12.89 -9.06 2.55
C LEU A 194 -12.93 -8.60 1.09
N GLU A 195 -13.55 -7.45 0.81
CA GLU A 195 -13.59 -6.89 -0.53
C GLU A 195 -12.18 -6.55 -1.04
N GLY A 196 -11.92 -6.90 -2.31
CA GLY A 196 -10.63 -6.71 -2.97
C GLY A 196 -9.59 -7.79 -2.66
N LEU A 197 -9.88 -8.73 -1.77
CA LEU A 197 -8.93 -9.79 -1.41
C LEU A 197 -8.61 -10.72 -2.60
N ASP A 198 -9.52 -10.89 -3.55
CA ASP A 198 -9.29 -11.64 -4.79
C ASP A 198 -8.15 -11.05 -5.64
N ARG A 199 -7.82 -9.77 -5.46
CA ARG A 199 -6.69 -9.09 -6.11
C ARG A 199 -5.33 -9.46 -5.54
N LEU A 200 -5.29 -10.26 -4.47
CA LEU A 200 -4.04 -10.86 -4.00
C LEU A 200 -3.53 -11.96 -4.94
N ILE A 201 -4.37 -12.47 -5.85
CA ILE A 201 -3.97 -13.41 -6.91
C ILE A 201 -3.38 -12.66 -8.09
N GLY A 202 -2.28 -13.17 -8.65
CA GLY A 202 -1.63 -12.61 -9.84
C GLY A 202 -0.57 -11.55 -9.54
N LEU A 203 -0.21 -11.35 -8.27
CA LEU A 203 0.91 -10.52 -7.85
C LEU A 203 2.23 -11.26 -8.07
N GLU A 204 3.24 -10.55 -8.52
CA GLU A 204 4.62 -11.04 -8.61
C GLU A 204 5.22 -11.22 -7.22
N LYS A 205 4.88 -10.31 -6.29
CA LYS A 205 5.29 -10.39 -4.88
C LYS A 205 4.16 -9.94 -3.96
N LEU A 206 3.87 -10.75 -2.97
CA LEU A 206 2.98 -10.43 -1.87
C LEU A 206 3.70 -10.65 -0.55
N CYS A 207 3.78 -9.61 0.28
CA CYS A 207 4.30 -9.73 1.63
C CYS A 207 3.21 -9.34 2.62
N ILE A 208 2.95 -10.19 3.61
CA ILE A 208 1.95 -9.93 4.64
C ILE A 208 2.52 -10.36 5.98
N TRP A 209 2.61 -9.42 6.91
CA TRP A 209 2.87 -9.73 8.30
C TRP A 209 1.94 -8.93 9.22
N SER A 210 1.64 -9.58 10.33
CA SER A 210 0.85 -9.04 11.43
C SER A 210 1.64 -9.32 12.70
N ASN A 211 1.77 -8.31 13.57
CA ASN A 211 2.27 -8.53 14.93
C ASN A 211 1.24 -9.27 15.80
#